data_AF-A0A8C9CNZ3-F1
#
_entry.id   AF-A0A8C9CNZ3-F1
#
_cell.length_a   1.000
_cell.length_b   1.000
_cell.length_c   1.000
_cell.angle_alpha   90.00
_cell.angle_beta   90.00
_cell.angle_gamma   90.00
#
_symmetry.space_group_name_H-M   'P 1'
#
loop_
_entity.id
_entity.type
_entity.pdbx_description
1 polymer ?
#
loop_
_entity_poly.entity_id
_entity_poly.type
_entity_poly.pdbx_seq_one_letter_code
_entity_poly.pdbx_strand_id
1 'polypeptide(L)'
;GAPPPRTEGTPQHMSELRQPEADLQAPVPTQGPVEAPLLGAAGEKATSPWSSASPGAPSFSTYAESLPQEALVVLMADLVAFLLKYRPREPTSKTEMLSMVLREHRDHFPLVFSHACECMQLVFGLDVKEVDPRERTYVLVPTLGLTWDAVLSDGQSTPEAGLLVLVLGVITLFGDRTPEEEVWGVLGNMGVCAGREPCIYGEPGELLTEVWVQEGYLEDRQVPHSDPARCEFLWGARAYAETSKWQVLEHLLRVSSLDPRSFPSLCAEGVSDEEEGA
;
A
#
# COMPACT_ATOMS: atom_id res chain seq x y z
N GLY A 1 -20.23 -58.45 21.69
CA GLY A 1 -19.02 -57.72 21.28
C GLY A 1 -18.78 -56.64 22.31
N ALA A 2 -17.77 -56.83 23.14
CA ALA A 2 -17.36 -55.96 24.23
C ALA A 2 -15.84 -55.79 24.13
N PRO A 3 -15.25 -54.61 24.38
CA PRO A 3 -13.82 -54.41 24.32
C PRO A 3 -13.15 -54.67 25.68
N PRO A 4 -11.86 -55.06 25.68
CA PRO A 4 -10.97 -54.68 26.78
C PRO A 4 -9.56 -54.29 26.27
N PRO A 5 -8.61 -53.86 27.14
CA PRO A 5 -8.63 -52.59 27.87
C PRO A 5 -7.34 -51.78 27.66
N ARG A 6 -7.33 -50.55 28.22
CA ARG A 6 -6.18 -49.64 28.32
C ARG A 6 -5.07 -50.21 29.21
N THR A 7 -3.82 -49.90 28.89
CA THR A 7 -2.68 -49.91 29.84
C THR A 7 -2.05 -48.53 29.93
N GLU A 8 -1.93 -48.06 31.16
CA GLU A 8 -1.28 -46.82 31.60
C GLU A 8 0.25 -46.90 31.50
N GLY A 9 0.89 -45.73 31.41
CA GLY A 9 2.34 -45.56 31.58
C GLY A 9 2.78 -44.11 31.36
N THR A 10 2.73 -43.30 32.41
CA THR A 10 3.47 -42.02 32.59
C THR A 10 4.57 -42.24 33.65
N PRO A 11 5.48 -41.28 33.93
CA PRO A 11 6.23 -40.34 33.08
C PRO A 11 7.76 -40.42 33.37
N GLN A 12 8.62 -39.83 32.52
CA GLN A 12 9.98 -39.44 32.93
C GLN A 12 10.35 -38.06 32.36
N HIS A 13 11.10 -37.32 33.18
CA HIS A 13 11.29 -35.87 33.26
C HIS A 13 12.77 -35.52 33.03
N MET A 14 13.05 -34.27 32.62
CA MET A 14 14.36 -33.57 32.55
C MET A 14 15.26 -33.96 31.37
N SER A 15 15.95 -33.09 30.63
CA SER A 15 16.31 -31.66 30.66
C SER A 15 16.44 -31.24 29.17
N GLU A 16 16.50 -29.99 28.72
CA GLU A 16 17.43 -28.93 29.10
C GLU A 16 17.06 -27.67 28.30
N LEU A 17 16.91 -26.54 29.00
CA LEU A 17 16.80 -25.20 28.41
C LEU A 17 18.12 -24.81 27.73
N ARG A 18 18.03 -24.07 26.62
CA ARG A 18 19.06 -23.08 26.25
C ARG A 18 18.48 -21.95 25.40
N GLN A 19 18.20 -20.83 26.06
CA GLN A 19 18.18 -19.50 25.46
C GLN A 19 19.62 -18.99 25.30
N PRO A 20 19.91 -18.05 24.39
CA PRO A 20 21.02 -17.13 24.56
C PRO A 20 20.54 -15.74 24.99
N GLU A 21 21.39 -15.15 25.81
CA GLU A 21 21.18 -14.02 26.70
C GLU A 21 21.16 -12.66 26.00
N ALA A 22 20.48 -11.72 26.65
CA ALA A 22 20.52 -10.30 26.40
C ALA A 22 21.74 -9.69 27.11
N ASP A 23 22.60 -9.00 26.37
CA ASP A 23 23.61 -8.10 26.94
C ASP A 23 23.11 -6.65 26.87
N LEU A 24 22.47 -6.22 27.96
CA LEU A 24 22.28 -4.81 28.32
C LEU A 24 23.48 -4.38 29.17
N GLN A 25 24.36 -3.54 28.62
CA GLN A 25 25.28 -2.73 29.40
C GLN A 25 24.94 -1.25 29.27
N ALA A 26 24.64 -0.65 30.41
CA ALA A 26 24.47 0.79 30.62
C ALA A 26 25.52 1.25 31.68
N PRO A 27 25.71 2.56 31.93
CA PRO A 27 27.01 3.24 31.80
C PRO A 27 27.65 3.67 33.15
N VAL A 28 28.95 4.02 33.16
CA VAL A 28 29.60 4.79 34.26
C VAL A 28 30.82 5.61 33.71
N PRO A 29 31.38 6.63 34.40
CA PRO A 29 31.10 8.05 34.17
C PRO A 29 32.33 8.95 33.85
N THR A 30 32.01 10.18 33.43
CA THR A 30 32.78 11.45 33.39
C THR A 30 34.20 11.53 33.98
N GLN A 31 35.14 12.05 33.18
CA GLN A 31 36.16 13.04 33.59
C GLN A 31 36.33 14.12 32.49
N GLY A 32 36.23 15.40 32.86
CA GLY A 32 36.67 16.55 32.05
C GLY A 32 38.03 17.07 32.54
N PRO A 33 38.38 18.34 32.26
CA PRO A 33 38.75 18.91 30.95
C PRO A 33 40.22 19.40 30.96
N VAL A 34 40.93 19.40 29.82
CA VAL A 34 42.18 20.18 29.66
C VAL A 34 42.33 20.73 28.23
N GLU A 35 42.24 22.06 28.16
CA GLU A 35 42.88 23.08 27.30
C GLU A 35 43.19 22.87 25.80
N ALA A 36 42.69 23.83 25.02
CA ALA A 36 43.13 24.20 23.67
C ALA A 36 44.50 24.94 23.69
N PRO A 37 45.09 25.26 22.52
CA PRO A 37 44.79 26.58 21.97
C PRO A 37 44.66 26.68 20.44
N LEU A 38 43.76 27.60 20.08
CA LEU A 38 43.59 28.31 18.81
C LEU A 38 44.85 29.10 18.40
N LEU A 39 45.09 29.20 17.08
CA LEU A 39 45.80 30.29 16.40
C LEU A 39 45.44 30.16 14.89
N GLY A 40 45.00 31.17 14.15
CA GLY A 40 44.71 32.57 14.43
C GLY A 40 44.13 33.19 13.16
N ALA A 41 43.22 34.16 13.32
CA ALA A 41 42.73 35.04 12.26
C ALA A 41 43.44 36.39 12.35
N ALA A 42 43.83 36.95 11.20
CA ALA A 42 44.07 38.37 10.92
C ALA A 42 44.23 38.47 9.39
N GLY A 43 43.75 39.44 8.65
CA GLY A 43 43.13 40.73 8.92
C GLY A 43 42.85 41.40 7.56
N GLU A 44 42.03 42.43 7.57
CA GLU A 44 41.33 43.06 6.46
C GLU A 44 42.21 43.70 5.36
N LYS A 45 41.70 43.77 4.12
CA LYS A 45 41.54 45.06 3.42
C LYS A 45 40.71 44.97 2.13
N ALA A 46 39.77 45.89 2.03
CA ALA A 46 39.03 46.24 0.83
C ALA A 46 39.94 46.87 -0.24
N THR A 47 39.71 46.52 -1.51
CA THR A 47 39.71 47.41 -2.69
C THR A 47 39.35 46.58 -3.93
N SER A 48 38.16 46.81 -4.50
CA SER A 48 37.91 46.60 -5.94
C SER A 48 38.74 47.64 -6.72
N PRO A 49 39.23 47.36 -7.94
CA PRO A 49 38.34 47.40 -9.11
C PRO A 49 38.73 46.46 -10.26
N TRP A 50 37.76 46.24 -11.16
CA TRP A 50 37.89 46.16 -12.61
C TRP A 50 37.15 44.97 -13.23
N SER A 51 36.14 45.35 -14.02
CA SER A 51 35.36 44.52 -14.92
C SER A 51 36.23 43.81 -15.95
N SER A 52 36.01 42.51 -16.12
CA SER A 52 36.20 41.86 -17.42
C SER A 52 34.95 41.05 -17.72
N ALA A 53 34.14 41.57 -18.64
CA ALA A 53 33.04 40.86 -19.25
C ALA A 53 33.61 39.67 -20.05
N SER A 54 33.30 38.45 -19.62
CA SER A 54 33.45 37.25 -20.46
C SER A 54 32.11 36.99 -21.17
N PRO A 55 32.09 36.85 -22.51
CA PRO A 55 30.88 36.57 -23.24
C PRO A 55 30.50 35.08 -23.14
N GLY A 56 29.24 34.83 -22.77
CA GLY A 56 28.46 33.70 -23.26
C GLY A 56 28.95 32.30 -22.90
N ALA A 57 28.58 31.82 -21.71
CA ALA A 57 28.15 30.43 -21.59
C ALA A 57 26.62 30.46 -21.49
N PRO A 58 25.86 29.84 -22.42
CA PRO A 58 24.44 29.65 -22.18
C PRO A 58 24.35 28.77 -20.95
N SER A 59 23.80 29.31 -19.87
CA SER A 59 23.31 28.50 -18.78
C SER A 59 22.16 27.67 -19.36
N PHE A 60 22.48 26.51 -19.90
CA PHE A 60 21.52 25.42 -20.07
C PHE A 60 21.19 24.92 -18.65
N SER A 61 20.47 25.75 -17.90
CA SER A 61 19.37 25.23 -17.13
C SER A 61 18.43 24.69 -18.19
N THR A 62 18.61 23.41 -18.56
CA THR A 62 17.59 22.64 -19.22
C THR A 62 16.37 22.72 -18.31
N TYR A 63 15.54 23.71 -18.57
CA TYR A 63 14.17 23.72 -18.13
C TYR A 63 13.64 22.40 -18.70
N ALA A 64 13.46 21.40 -17.84
CA ALA A 64 12.75 20.21 -18.25
C ALA A 64 11.43 20.73 -18.78
N GLU A 65 11.23 20.67 -20.10
CA GLU A 65 9.98 21.06 -20.72
C GLU A 65 8.92 20.19 -20.05
N SER A 66 8.04 20.82 -19.28
CA SER A 66 6.97 20.12 -18.60
C SER A 66 6.12 19.45 -19.66
N LEU A 67 6.03 18.11 -19.62
CA LEU A 67 5.14 17.38 -20.51
C LEU A 67 3.71 17.92 -20.39
N PRO A 68 2.98 18.05 -21.51
CA PRO A 68 1.55 18.27 -21.46
C PRO A 68 0.87 17.22 -20.58
N GLN A 69 -0.13 17.62 -19.80
CA GLN A 69 -0.82 16.73 -18.87
C GLN A 69 -1.37 15.49 -19.57
N GLU A 70 -1.84 15.65 -20.81
CA GLU A 70 -2.37 14.58 -21.65
C GLU A 70 -1.28 13.54 -21.99
N ALA A 71 -0.06 13.99 -22.28
CA ALA A 71 1.05 13.09 -22.56
C ALA A 71 1.47 12.31 -21.30
N LEU A 72 1.41 12.95 -20.13
CA LEU A 72 1.67 12.28 -18.85
C LEU A 72 0.64 11.17 -18.59
N VAL A 73 -0.65 11.44 -18.83
CA VAL A 73 -1.73 10.44 -18.69
C VAL A 73 -1.51 9.23 -19.59
N VAL A 74 -1.12 9.45 -20.84
CA VAL A 74 -0.81 8.36 -21.77
C VAL A 74 0.38 7.53 -21.29
N LEU A 75 1.47 8.17 -20.86
CA LEU A 75 2.64 7.45 -20.34
C LEU A 75 2.34 6.66 -19.07
N MET A 76 1.50 7.18 -18.18
CA MET A 76 1.04 6.46 -16.99
C MET A 76 0.21 5.24 -17.39
N ALA A 77 -0.76 5.39 -18.29
CA ALA A 77 -1.58 4.30 -18.78
C ALA A 77 -0.75 3.22 -19.49
N ASP A 78 0.22 3.62 -20.33
CA ASP A 78 1.12 2.70 -21.01
C ASP A 78 2.02 1.94 -20.04
N LEU A 79 2.49 2.61 -18.97
CA LEU A 79 3.31 1.97 -17.95
C LEU A 79 2.51 0.98 -17.11
N VAL A 80 1.28 1.33 -16.72
CA VAL A 80 0.35 0.41 -16.03
C VAL A 80 0.06 -0.80 -16.92
N ALA A 81 -0.29 -0.58 -18.19
CA ALA A 81 -0.53 -1.66 -19.15
C ALA A 81 0.72 -2.51 -19.40
N PHE A 82 1.92 -1.92 -19.33
CA PHE A 82 3.18 -2.66 -19.39
C PHE A 82 3.36 -3.55 -18.15
N LEU A 83 3.14 -3.03 -16.94
CA LEU A 83 3.27 -3.78 -15.70
C LEU A 83 2.29 -4.96 -15.64
N LEU A 84 1.04 -4.76 -16.05
CA LEU A 84 0.01 -5.82 -16.07
C LEU A 84 0.31 -7.00 -17.02
N LYS A 85 1.34 -6.89 -17.88
CA LYS A 85 1.81 -8.02 -18.70
C LYS A 85 2.56 -9.06 -17.89
N TYR A 86 3.11 -8.67 -16.73
CA TYR A 86 3.89 -9.55 -15.87
C TYR A 86 2.96 -10.28 -14.92
N ARG A 87 3.19 -11.59 -14.78
CA ARG A 87 2.48 -12.35 -13.74
C ARG A 87 2.92 -11.90 -12.35
N PRO A 88 2.10 -12.11 -11.31
CA PRO A 88 2.54 -11.93 -9.94
C PRO A 88 3.88 -12.64 -9.71
N ARG A 89 4.84 -11.92 -9.12
CA ARG A 89 6.24 -12.37 -8.86
C ARG A 89 7.15 -12.51 -10.08
N GLU A 90 6.70 -12.21 -11.29
CA GLU A 90 7.59 -12.09 -12.45
C GLU A 90 8.31 -10.73 -12.41
N PRO A 91 9.65 -10.70 -12.51
CA PRO A 91 10.40 -9.46 -12.38
C PRO A 91 10.45 -8.65 -13.68
N THR A 92 10.40 -7.33 -13.54
CA THR A 92 10.71 -6.35 -14.59
C THR A 92 11.72 -5.33 -14.09
N SER A 93 12.51 -4.73 -14.99
CA SER A 93 13.54 -3.75 -14.62
C SER A 93 13.17 -2.32 -15.01
N LYS A 94 13.72 -1.34 -14.28
CA LYS A 94 13.64 0.08 -14.66
C LYS A 94 14.15 0.31 -16.09
N THR A 95 15.23 -0.37 -16.47
CA THR A 95 15.80 -0.26 -17.82
C THR A 95 14.81 -0.70 -18.89
N GLU A 96 14.10 -1.79 -18.64
CA GLU A 96 13.07 -2.30 -19.53
C GLU A 96 11.90 -1.32 -19.67
N MET A 97 11.35 -0.82 -18.55
CA MET A 97 10.28 0.19 -18.53
C MET A 97 10.67 1.45 -19.32
N LEU A 98 11.88 1.96 -19.11
CA LEU A 98 12.42 3.10 -19.85
C LEU A 98 12.58 2.81 -21.35
N SER A 99 12.97 1.59 -21.69
CA SER A 99 13.18 1.20 -23.09
C SER A 99 11.90 0.86 -23.84
N MET A 100 10.83 0.48 -23.15
CA MET A 100 9.59 0.02 -23.77
C MET A 100 8.49 1.08 -23.75
N VAL A 101 8.43 1.90 -22.69
CA VAL A 101 7.37 2.89 -22.48
C VAL A 101 7.92 4.32 -22.54
N LEU A 102 8.97 4.63 -21.78
CA LEU A 102 9.48 6.01 -21.63
C LEU A 102 10.72 6.31 -22.48
N ARG A 103 10.77 5.83 -23.73
CA ARG A 103 11.96 5.96 -24.61
C ARG A 103 12.48 7.37 -24.73
N GLU A 104 11.58 8.30 -25.05
CA GLU A 104 11.86 9.71 -25.31
C GLU A 104 11.60 10.60 -24.07
N HIS A 105 11.04 10.01 -23.00
CA HIS A 105 10.57 10.73 -21.82
C HIS A 105 11.24 10.24 -20.53
N ARG A 106 12.51 9.84 -20.63
CA ARG A 106 13.27 9.24 -19.51
C ARG A 106 13.31 10.11 -18.26
N ASP A 107 13.38 11.42 -18.43
CA ASP A 107 13.44 12.38 -17.32
C ASP A 107 12.15 12.42 -16.50
N HIS A 108 11.03 12.00 -17.09
CA HIS A 108 9.72 11.95 -16.43
C HIS A 108 9.46 10.61 -15.72
N PHE A 109 10.38 9.66 -15.79
CA PHE A 109 10.23 8.34 -15.17
C PHE A 109 9.85 8.39 -13.69
N PRO A 110 10.48 9.21 -12.82
CA PRO A 110 10.12 9.20 -11.39
C PRO A 110 8.65 9.56 -11.14
N LEU A 111 8.13 10.55 -11.86
CA LEU A 111 6.75 11.00 -11.73
C LEU A 111 5.77 9.97 -12.30
N VAL A 112 6.01 9.50 -13.53
CA VAL A 112 5.16 8.51 -14.21
C VAL A 112 5.16 7.19 -13.43
N PHE A 113 6.32 6.74 -12.95
CA PHE A 113 6.45 5.51 -12.16
C PHE A 113 5.70 5.62 -10.83
N SER A 114 5.79 6.76 -10.12
CA SER A 114 5.04 6.97 -8.87
C SER A 114 3.54 6.83 -9.08
N HIS A 115 2.98 7.55 -10.06
CA HIS A 115 1.55 7.48 -10.34
C HIS A 115 1.12 6.12 -10.91
N ALA A 116 1.97 5.45 -11.68
CA ALA A 116 1.70 4.08 -12.09
C ALA A 116 1.64 3.14 -10.87
N CYS A 117 2.53 3.29 -9.89
CA CYS A 117 2.48 2.52 -8.64
C CYS A 117 1.20 2.80 -7.84
N GLU A 118 0.80 4.07 -7.71
CA GLU A 118 -0.47 4.46 -7.06
C GLU A 118 -1.67 3.83 -7.77
N CYS A 119 -1.68 3.85 -9.11
CA CYS A 119 -2.73 3.22 -9.91
C CYS A 119 -2.75 1.69 -9.73
N MET A 120 -1.58 1.03 -9.77
CA MET A 120 -1.46 -0.41 -9.51
C MET A 120 -2.02 -0.78 -8.13
N GLN A 121 -1.76 0.04 -7.12
CA GLN A 121 -2.24 -0.19 -5.75
C GLN A 121 -3.75 0.03 -5.61
N LEU A 122 -4.26 1.20 -6.03
CA LEU A 122 -5.66 1.58 -5.82
C LEU A 122 -6.64 0.88 -6.77
N VAL A 123 -6.28 0.75 -8.04
CA VAL A 123 -7.16 0.23 -9.08
C VAL A 123 -7.01 -1.28 -9.21
N PHE A 124 -5.78 -1.78 -9.12
CA PHE A 124 -5.49 -3.20 -9.38
C PHE A 124 -5.20 -4.02 -8.13
N GLY A 125 -5.06 -3.40 -6.94
CA GLY A 125 -4.74 -4.13 -5.72
C GLY A 125 -3.34 -4.76 -5.73
N LEU A 126 -2.39 -4.17 -6.48
CA LEU A 126 -1.03 -4.67 -6.63
C LEU A 126 0.03 -3.66 -6.17
N ASP A 127 0.92 -4.11 -5.29
CA ASP A 127 2.12 -3.38 -4.92
C ASP A 127 3.26 -3.68 -5.93
N VAL A 128 3.91 -2.62 -6.42
CA VAL A 128 5.14 -2.71 -7.21
C VAL A 128 6.34 -2.71 -6.24
N LYS A 129 6.89 -3.88 -5.94
CA LYS A 129 7.93 -4.04 -4.92
C LYS A 129 9.32 -4.19 -5.53
N GLU A 130 10.26 -3.34 -5.13
CA GLU A 130 11.67 -3.48 -5.50
C GLU A 130 12.29 -4.70 -4.82
N VAL A 131 12.90 -5.60 -5.61
CA VAL A 131 13.55 -6.83 -5.14
C VAL A 131 15.06 -6.82 -5.29
N ASP A 132 15.59 -6.00 -6.21
CA ASP A 132 17.03 -5.75 -6.34
C ASP A 132 17.29 -4.26 -6.60
N PRO A 133 17.82 -3.52 -5.61
CA PRO A 133 18.18 -2.11 -5.78
C PRO A 133 19.34 -1.85 -6.73
N ARG A 134 20.21 -2.84 -6.99
CA ARG A 134 21.36 -2.69 -7.89
C ARG A 134 20.90 -2.69 -9.34
N GLU A 135 20.09 -3.68 -9.69
CA GLU A 135 19.55 -3.85 -11.04
C GLU A 135 18.22 -3.10 -11.23
N ARG A 136 17.69 -2.47 -10.16
CA ARG A 136 16.40 -1.77 -10.14
C ARG A 136 15.29 -2.64 -10.71
N THR A 137 15.16 -3.84 -10.17
CA THR A 137 14.14 -4.81 -10.56
C THR A 137 12.99 -4.83 -9.58
N TYR A 138 11.78 -4.98 -10.10
CA TYR A 138 10.52 -4.92 -9.37
C TYR A 138 9.67 -6.15 -9.68
N VAL A 139 8.85 -6.55 -8.72
CA VAL A 139 7.83 -7.58 -8.89
C VAL A 139 6.47 -7.05 -8.47
N LEU A 140 5.40 -7.62 -9.04
CA LEU A 140 4.04 -7.35 -8.59
C LEU A 140 3.67 -8.33 -7.48
N VAL A 141 3.12 -7.81 -6.39
CA VAL A 141 2.60 -8.60 -5.27
C VAL A 141 1.20 -8.10 -4.87
N PRO A 142 0.30 -8.99 -4.42
CA PRO A 142 -0.99 -8.57 -3.89
C PRO A 142 -0.82 -7.59 -2.72
N THR A 143 -1.56 -6.49 -2.78
CA THR A 143 -1.65 -5.49 -1.73
C THR A 143 -2.21 -6.13 -0.45
N LEU A 144 -1.70 -5.69 0.70
CA LEU A 144 -2.14 -6.13 2.03
C LEU A 144 -2.04 -7.65 2.29
N GLY A 145 -1.34 -8.39 1.41
CA GLY A 145 -1.27 -9.85 1.50
C GLY A 145 -2.58 -10.56 1.17
N LEU A 146 -3.54 -9.86 0.53
CA LEU A 146 -4.81 -10.46 0.14
C LEU A 146 -4.57 -11.63 -0.80
N THR A 147 -5.36 -12.68 -0.63
CA THR A 147 -5.28 -13.89 -1.43
C THR A 147 -6.34 -13.95 -2.53
N TRP A 148 -7.10 -12.87 -2.73
CA TRP A 148 -8.11 -12.74 -3.80
C TRP A 148 -7.56 -13.15 -5.16
N ASP A 149 -6.42 -12.60 -5.57
CA ASP A 149 -5.78 -12.88 -6.86
C ASP A 149 -5.34 -14.35 -7.00
N ALA A 150 -5.16 -15.09 -5.90
CA ALA A 150 -4.82 -16.50 -5.92
C ALA A 150 -6.05 -17.40 -6.16
N VAL A 151 -7.27 -16.89 -5.92
CA VAL A 151 -8.54 -17.60 -6.19
C VAL A 151 -8.82 -17.64 -7.70
N LEU A 152 -8.40 -16.60 -8.43
CA LEU A 152 -8.52 -16.48 -9.89
C LEU A 152 -7.37 -17.26 -10.56
N SER A 153 -7.59 -18.56 -10.71
CA SER A 153 -6.61 -19.59 -11.10
C SER A 153 -5.87 -19.39 -12.46
N ASP A 154 -6.04 -18.29 -13.19
CA ASP A 154 -5.41 -18.04 -14.50
C ASP A 154 -4.19 -17.12 -14.44
N GLY A 155 -3.92 -16.49 -13.29
CA GLY A 155 -2.77 -15.62 -13.08
C GLY A 155 -2.86 -14.29 -13.83
N GLN A 156 -4.05 -13.90 -14.31
CA GLN A 156 -4.33 -12.52 -14.67
C GLN A 156 -4.80 -11.78 -13.42
N SER A 157 -4.08 -10.72 -13.06
CA SER A 157 -4.53 -9.80 -12.00
C SER A 157 -5.78 -9.07 -12.48
N THR A 158 -6.93 -9.39 -11.89
CA THR A 158 -8.16 -8.62 -12.11
C THR A 158 -8.11 -7.37 -11.23
N PRO A 159 -8.74 -6.26 -11.65
CA PRO A 159 -8.77 -5.06 -10.83
C PRO A 159 -9.66 -5.22 -9.57
N GLU A 160 -10.34 -6.36 -9.43
CA GLU A 160 -11.25 -6.66 -8.33
C GLU A 160 -10.59 -6.59 -6.94
N ALA A 161 -9.32 -6.96 -6.80
CA ALA A 161 -8.59 -6.83 -5.53
C ALA A 161 -8.48 -5.36 -5.10
N GLY A 162 -8.25 -4.44 -6.03
CA GLY A 162 -8.23 -3.00 -5.76
C GLY A 162 -9.60 -2.50 -5.30
N LEU A 163 -10.67 -2.91 -5.98
CA LEU A 163 -12.03 -2.59 -5.59
C LEU A 163 -12.39 -3.16 -4.22
N LEU A 164 -11.95 -4.38 -3.90
CA LEU A 164 -12.16 -4.99 -2.59
C LEU A 164 -11.49 -4.17 -1.48
N VAL A 165 -10.24 -3.75 -1.65
CA VAL A 165 -9.54 -2.87 -0.70
C VAL A 165 -10.30 -1.55 -0.51
N LEU A 166 -10.81 -0.96 -1.59
CA LEU A 166 -11.64 0.24 -1.54
C LEU A 166 -12.92 0.01 -0.74
N VAL A 167 -13.66 -1.06 -1.00
CA VAL A 167 -14.91 -1.37 -0.28
C VAL A 167 -14.66 -1.66 1.20
N LEU A 168 -13.65 -2.46 1.54
CA LEU A 168 -13.25 -2.69 2.93
C LEU A 168 -12.86 -1.38 3.63
N GLY A 169 -12.20 -0.47 2.91
CA GLY A 169 -11.87 0.88 3.38
C GLY A 169 -13.09 1.75 3.62
N VAL A 170 -14.06 1.75 2.70
CA VAL A 170 -15.33 2.48 2.88
C VAL A 170 -16.09 1.95 4.09
N ILE A 171 -16.21 0.63 4.25
CA ILE A 171 -16.85 0.06 5.44
C ILE A 171 -16.12 0.54 6.71
N THR A 172 -14.78 0.46 6.72
CA THR A 172 -13.99 0.91 7.88
C THR A 172 -14.19 2.41 8.19
N LEU A 173 -14.29 3.27 7.17
CA LEU A 173 -14.45 4.71 7.34
C LEU A 173 -15.83 5.11 7.87
N PHE A 174 -16.88 4.36 7.50
CA PHE A 174 -18.26 4.64 7.88
C PHE A 174 -18.71 3.87 9.15
N GLY A 175 -17.82 3.05 9.72
CA GLY A 175 -18.06 2.22 10.90
C GLY A 175 -18.34 0.76 10.52
N ASP A 176 -18.17 -0.16 11.48
CA ASP A 176 -18.19 -1.63 11.26
C ASP A 176 -19.41 -2.20 10.54
N ARG A 177 -20.48 -1.41 10.40
CA ARG A 177 -21.68 -1.71 9.63
C ARG A 177 -22.03 -0.52 8.77
N THR A 178 -22.00 -0.70 7.46
CA THR A 178 -22.24 0.38 6.52
C THR A 178 -23.44 0.03 5.65
N PRO A 179 -24.49 0.88 5.61
CA PRO A 179 -25.62 0.67 4.71
C PRO A 179 -25.14 0.52 3.26
N GLU A 180 -25.75 -0.42 2.53
CA GLU A 180 -25.42 -0.68 1.14
C GLU A 180 -25.48 0.61 0.29
N GLU A 181 -26.44 1.49 0.56
CA GLU A 181 -26.62 2.75 -0.18
C GLU A 181 -25.44 3.72 -0.01
N GLU A 182 -24.78 3.72 1.16
CA GLU A 182 -23.60 4.55 1.41
C GLU A 182 -22.38 3.99 0.65
N VAL A 183 -22.19 2.66 0.67
CA VAL A 183 -21.14 2.01 -0.12
C VAL A 183 -21.30 2.32 -1.60
N TRP A 184 -22.50 2.15 -2.15
CA TRP A 184 -22.79 2.51 -3.55
C TRP A 184 -22.66 4.00 -3.82
N GLY A 185 -23.01 4.87 -2.87
CA GLY A 185 -22.82 6.31 -3.00
C GLY A 185 -21.35 6.69 -3.19
N VAL A 186 -20.46 6.11 -2.38
CA VAL A 186 -19.01 6.35 -2.49
C VAL A 186 -18.45 5.75 -3.77
N LEU A 187 -18.80 4.50 -4.10
CA LEU A 187 -18.39 3.84 -5.34
C LEU A 187 -18.85 4.61 -6.58
N GLY A 188 -20.09 5.11 -6.58
CA GLY A 188 -20.64 5.91 -7.67
C GLY A 188 -19.89 7.23 -7.88
N ASN A 189 -19.46 7.89 -6.79
CA ASN A 189 -18.61 9.09 -6.87
C ASN A 189 -17.23 8.79 -7.46
N MET A 190 -16.73 7.56 -7.30
CA MET A 190 -15.49 7.07 -7.91
C MET A 190 -15.70 6.52 -9.34
N GLY A 191 -16.93 6.60 -9.87
CA GLY A 191 -17.27 6.12 -11.21
C GLY A 191 -17.58 4.63 -11.31
N VAL A 192 -17.71 3.93 -10.18
CA VAL A 192 -18.12 2.51 -10.10
C VAL A 192 -19.63 2.44 -9.85
N CYS A 193 -20.39 2.00 -10.85
CA CYS A 193 -21.85 1.87 -10.78
C CYS A 193 -22.28 0.47 -11.23
N ALA A 194 -23.27 -0.11 -10.56
CA ALA A 194 -23.93 -1.33 -11.02
C ALA A 194 -24.63 -1.12 -12.38
N GLY A 195 -24.53 -2.09 -13.29
CA GLY A 195 -25.25 -2.10 -14.57
C GLY A 195 -24.81 -1.04 -15.60
N ARG A 196 -23.64 -0.40 -15.41
CA ARG A 196 -23.04 0.50 -16.41
C ARG A 196 -21.90 -0.22 -17.14
N GLU A 197 -22.16 -0.58 -18.39
CA GLU A 197 -21.09 -0.99 -19.30
C GLU A 197 -20.41 0.24 -19.95
N PRO A 198 -19.07 0.23 -20.11
CA PRO A 198 -18.09 -0.77 -19.65
C PRO A 198 -17.48 -0.40 -18.28
N CYS A 199 -17.65 -1.27 -17.27
CA CYS A 199 -16.97 -1.19 -15.98
C CYS A 199 -15.73 -2.10 -15.97
N ILE A 200 -14.58 -1.59 -15.52
CA ILE A 200 -13.32 -2.38 -15.49
C ILE A 200 -13.38 -3.56 -14.50
N TYR A 201 -14.30 -3.50 -13.54
CA TYR A 201 -14.52 -4.52 -12.51
C TYR A 201 -15.63 -5.51 -12.90
N GLY A 202 -16.09 -5.53 -14.16
CA GLY A 202 -17.23 -6.35 -14.57
C GLY A 202 -18.54 -5.85 -13.96
N GLU A 203 -19.30 -6.73 -13.33
CA GLU A 203 -20.53 -6.36 -12.60
C GLU A 203 -20.22 -6.18 -11.11
N PRO A 204 -20.01 -4.93 -10.62
CA PRO A 204 -19.67 -4.69 -9.22
C PRO A 204 -20.80 -5.12 -8.28
N GLY A 205 -22.05 -5.15 -8.75
CA GLY A 205 -23.19 -5.62 -7.94
C GLY A 205 -23.01 -7.06 -7.49
N GLU A 206 -22.71 -7.95 -8.45
CA GLU A 206 -22.46 -9.38 -8.20
C GLU A 206 -21.23 -9.58 -7.31
N LEU A 207 -20.16 -8.80 -7.52
CA LEU A 207 -18.97 -8.86 -6.68
C LEU A 207 -19.28 -8.57 -5.21
N LEU A 208 -20.02 -7.48 -4.93
CA LEU A 208 -20.31 -7.06 -3.55
C LEU A 208 -21.28 -8.02 -2.84
N THR A 209 -22.36 -8.43 -3.50
CA THR A 209 -23.46 -9.16 -2.83
C THR A 209 -23.34 -10.68 -2.92
N GLU A 210 -22.65 -11.20 -3.94
CA GLU A 210 -22.54 -12.65 -4.16
C GLU A 210 -21.09 -13.12 -3.97
N VAL A 211 -20.15 -12.64 -4.79
CA VAL A 211 -18.82 -13.25 -4.84
C VAL A 211 -18.03 -13.01 -3.55
N TRP A 212 -17.95 -11.77 -3.07
CA TRP A 212 -17.21 -11.46 -1.83
C TRP A 212 -17.89 -11.94 -0.57
N VAL A 213 -19.21 -12.11 -0.60
CA VAL A 213 -19.96 -12.75 0.49
C VAL A 213 -19.64 -14.24 0.54
N GLN A 214 -19.64 -14.93 -0.61
CA GLN A 214 -19.30 -16.35 -0.70
C GLN A 214 -17.84 -16.62 -0.33
N GLU A 215 -16.93 -15.75 -0.76
CA GLU A 215 -15.49 -15.86 -0.45
C GLU A 215 -15.14 -15.38 0.97
N GLY A 216 -16.12 -14.87 1.73
CA GLY A 216 -16.00 -14.51 3.14
C GLY A 216 -15.26 -13.20 3.42
N TYR A 217 -15.06 -12.36 2.40
CA TYR A 217 -14.48 -11.02 2.57
C TYR A 217 -15.51 -10.01 3.07
N LEU A 218 -16.77 -10.17 2.65
CA LEU A 218 -17.89 -9.35 3.10
C LEU A 218 -18.96 -10.21 3.76
N GLU A 219 -19.73 -9.58 4.64
CA GLU A 219 -21.01 -10.11 5.09
C GLU A 219 -22.10 -9.12 4.65
N ASP A 220 -23.15 -9.63 4.04
CA ASP A 220 -24.38 -8.88 3.76
C ASP A 220 -25.45 -9.27 4.79
N ARG A 221 -25.94 -8.27 5.51
CA ARG A 221 -26.97 -8.44 6.53
C ARG A 221 -28.17 -7.55 6.26
N GLN A 222 -29.35 -8.15 6.28
CA GLN A 222 -30.59 -7.38 6.29
C GLN A 222 -30.79 -6.68 7.64
N VAL A 223 -31.06 -5.38 7.59
CA VAL A 223 -31.36 -4.56 8.76
C VAL A 223 -32.71 -5.03 9.36
N PRO A 224 -32.75 -5.45 10.64
CA PRO A 224 -33.99 -5.88 11.26
C PRO A 224 -35.04 -4.76 11.25
N HIS A 225 -36.27 -5.10 10.85
CA HIS A 225 -37.42 -4.20 10.88
C HIS A 225 -37.33 -2.97 9.95
N SER A 226 -36.47 -3.00 8.92
CA SER A 226 -36.45 -1.97 7.89
C SER A 226 -37.64 -2.12 6.93
N ASP A 227 -38.37 -1.02 6.66
CA ASP A 227 -39.36 -0.92 5.59
C ASP A 227 -39.07 0.36 4.76
N PRO A 228 -38.58 0.23 3.50
CA PRO A 228 -38.32 -1.01 2.77
C PRO A 228 -37.13 -1.81 3.34
N ALA A 229 -36.99 -3.06 2.90
CA ALA A 229 -35.84 -3.90 3.23
C ALA A 229 -34.52 -3.20 2.89
N ARG A 230 -33.63 -3.04 3.88
CA ARG A 230 -32.30 -2.47 3.72
C ARG A 230 -31.24 -3.50 4.10
N CYS A 231 -30.12 -3.45 3.40
CA CYS A 231 -28.95 -4.26 3.66
C CYS A 231 -27.79 -3.40 4.17
N GLU A 232 -26.96 -3.99 5.03
CA GLU A 232 -25.72 -3.41 5.52
C GLU A 232 -24.56 -4.37 5.23
N PHE A 233 -23.44 -3.81 4.78
CA PHE A 233 -22.20 -4.55 4.57
C PHE A 233 -21.31 -4.46 5.80
N LEU A 234 -20.68 -5.59 6.11
CA LEU A 234 -19.65 -5.72 7.14
C LEU A 234 -18.43 -6.44 6.55
N TRP A 235 -17.30 -6.34 7.26
CA TRP A 235 -16.16 -7.22 7.01
C TRP A 235 -16.52 -8.66 7.36
N GLY A 236 -16.22 -9.58 6.45
CA GLY A 236 -16.34 -11.01 6.69
C GLY A 236 -15.10 -11.59 7.38
N ALA A 237 -15.24 -12.83 7.85
CA ALA A 237 -14.19 -13.53 8.60
C ALA A 237 -12.85 -13.62 7.85
N ARG A 238 -12.85 -13.75 6.51
CA ARG A 238 -11.62 -13.83 5.73
C ARG A 238 -10.91 -12.48 5.65
N ALA A 239 -11.64 -11.37 5.53
CA ALA A 239 -11.04 -10.04 5.54
C ALA A 239 -10.25 -9.81 6.84
N TYR A 240 -10.80 -10.18 7.99
CA TYR A 240 -10.10 -10.12 9.28
C TYR A 240 -8.94 -11.11 9.41
N ALA A 241 -9.00 -12.25 8.71
CA ALA A 241 -7.92 -13.24 8.73
C ALA A 241 -6.70 -12.81 7.89
N GLU A 242 -6.94 -12.07 6.80
CA GLU A 242 -5.90 -11.67 5.85
C GLU A 242 -5.35 -10.27 6.09
N THR A 243 -6.16 -9.37 6.64
CA THR A 243 -5.79 -7.97 6.89
C THR A 243 -6.51 -7.42 8.13
N SER A 244 -6.26 -6.17 8.47
CA SER A 244 -6.93 -5.45 9.56
C SER A 244 -7.43 -4.10 9.06
N LYS A 245 -8.46 -3.58 9.75
CA LYS A 245 -9.00 -2.23 9.50
C LYS A 245 -7.89 -1.18 9.48
N TRP A 246 -6.98 -1.25 10.44
CA TRP A 246 -5.84 -0.36 10.52
C TRP A 246 -4.94 -0.45 9.28
N GLN A 247 -4.58 -1.66 8.84
CA GLN A 247 -3.74 -1.85 7.65
C GLN A 247 -4.43 -1.33 6.38
N VAL A 248 -5.74 -1.53 6.23
CA VAL A 248 -6.52 -0.98 5.09
C VAL A 248 -6.49 0.55 5.10
N LEU A 249 -6.73 1.18 6.25
CA LEU A 249 -6.70 2.64 6.37
C LEU A 249 -5.31 3.21 6.13
N GLU A 250 -4.28 2.62 6.75
CA GLU A 250 -2.88 3.01 6.53
C GLU A 250 -2.50 2.90 5.06
N HIS A 251 -2.93 1.82 4.39
CA HIS A 251 -2.72 1.65 2.96
C HIS A 251 -3.40 2.77 2.16
N LEU A 252 -4.68 3.06 2.40
CA LEU A 252 -5.38 4.12 1.68
C LEU A 252 -4.73 5.49 1.90
N LEU A 253 -4.40 5.86 3.15
CA LEU A 253 -3.73 7.12 3.48
C LEU A 253 -2.37 7.25 2.77
N ARG A 254 -1.59 6.17 2.74
CA ARG A 254 -0.28 6.12 2.09
C ARG A 254 -0.37 6.35 0.58
N VAL A 255 -1.38 5.78 -0.07
CA VAL A 255 -1.46 5.79 -1.54
C VAL A 255 -2.25 6.99 -2.07
N SER A 256 -3.29 7.44 -1.36
CA SER A 256 -4.14 8.52 -1.86
C SER A 256 -3.71 9.92 -1.40
N SER A 257 -2.62 10.04 -0.63
CA SER A 257 -2.22 11.30 0.04
C SER A 257 -3.35 11.96 0.84
N LEU A 258 -4.32 11.17 1.32
CA LEU A 258 -5.35 11.64 2.24
C LEU A 258 -4.64 12.08 3.53
N ASP A 259 -4.80 13.35 3.92
CA ASP A 259 -4.22 13.87 5.17
C ASP A 259 -4.81 13.07 6.35
N PRO A 260 -4.01 12.40 7.19
CA PRO A 260 -4.50 11.67 8.36
C PRO A 260 -5.38 12.53 9.28
N ARG A 261 -5.22 13.86 9.25
CA ARG A 261 -6.03 14.82 10.02
C ARG A 261 -7.47 14.99 9.51
N SER A 262 -7.78 14.47 8.32
CA SER A 262 -9.13 14.49 7.76
C SER A 262 -10.07 13.44 8.37
N PHE A 263 -9.53 12.50 9.18
CA PHE A 263 -10.31 11.46 9.87
C PHE A 263 -9.95 11.31 11.36
N PRO A 264 -10.33 12.27 12.22
CA PRO A 264 -9.96 12.26 13.65
C PRO A 264 -10.51 11.08 14.46
N SER A 265 -11.60 10.45 14.02
CA SER A 265 -12.23 9.31 14.70
C SER A 265 -11.38 8.04 14.69
N LEU A 266 -10.59 7.82 13.64
CA LEU A 266 -9.80 6.60 13.43
C LEU A 266 -8.64 6.42 14.42
N CYS A 267 -8.14 7.50 15.01
CA CYS A 267 -7.04 7.45 15.99
C CYS A 267 -7.49 6.98 17.38
N ALA A 268 -8.80 6.99 17.66
CA ALA A 268 -9.33 6.64 18.98
C ALA A 268 -9.64 5.14 19.13
N GLU A 269 -9.85 4.41 18.03
CA GLU A 269 -10.25 2.99 18.04
C GLU A 269 -9.09 2.01 17.94
N GLY A 270 -7.88 2.45 17.56
CA GLY A 270 -6.69 1.60 17.43
C GLY A 270 -6.02 1.14 18.73
N VAL A 271 -6.63 1.39 19.90
CA VAL A 271 -6.05 1.06 21.22
C VAL A 271 -6.82 -0.05 21.93
N SER A 272 -7.96 -0.53 21.38
CA SER A 272 -8.87 -1.40 22.14
C SER A 272 -8.87 -2.88 21.74
N ASP A 273 -8.19 -3.29 20.67
CA ASP A 273 -8.25 -4.68 20.15
C ASP A 273 -7.13 -5.62 20.66
N GLU A 274 -6.30 -5.22 21.63
CA GLU A 274 -5.25 -6.08 22.22
C GLU A 274 -5.62 -6.77 23.55
N GLU A 275 -6.84 -6.63 24.08
CA GLU A 275 -7.17 -7.21 25.40
C GLU A 275 -8.56 -7.86 25.49
N GLU A 276 -8.89 -8.81 24.61
CA GLU A 276 -9.90 -9.83 24.93
C GLU A 276 -9.49 -11.20 24.35
N GLY A 277 -8.45 -11.77 24.97
CA GLY A 277 -7.88 -13.05 24.59
C GLY A 277 -6.93 -13.60 25.66
N ALA A 278 -7.40 -13.66 26.90
CA ALA A 278 -6.77 -14.42 27.99
C ALA A 278 -7.83 -15.01 28.94
#